data_AF-N2A103-F1
#
_entry.id   AF-N2A103-F1
#
_cell.length_a   1.000
_cell.length_b   1.000
_cell.length_c   1.000
_cell.angle_alpha   90.00
_cell.angle_beta   90.00
_cell.angle_gamma   90.00
#
_symmetry.space_group_name_H-M   'P 1'
#
loop_
_entity.id
_entity.type
_entity.pdbx_description
1 polymer ?
#
loop_
_entity_poly.entity_id
_entity_poly.type
_entity_poly.pdbx_seq_one_letter_code
_entity_poly.pdbx_strand_id
1 'polypeptide(L)' 'MKKPIIGIVPLVDIERESYWMLPGYMKGIEQAGEFRLCFH' A
#
# COMPACT_ATOMS: atom_id res chain seq x y z
N MET A 1 -6.16 -17.17 -13.94
CA MET A 1 -5.57 -15.82 -14.17
C MET A 1 -4.56 -15.54 -13.06
N LYS A 2 -3.38 -14.98 -13.34
CA LYS A 2 -2.45 -14.55 -12.29
C LYS A 2 -3.02 -13.33 -11.57
N LYS A 3 -2.95 -13.31 -10.23
CA LYS A 3 -3.35 -12.15 -9.42
C LYS A 3 -2.45 -10.96 -9.80
N PRO A 4 -3.00 -9.80 -10.16
CA PRO A 4 -2.19 -8.63 -10.44
C PRO A 4 -1.43 -8.20 -9.19
N ILE A 5 -0.18 -7.76 -9.36
CA ILE A 5 0.64 -7.23 -8.28
C ILE A 5 0.59 -5.71 -8.39
N ILE A 6 0.28 -5.05 -7.27
CA ILE A 6 0.26 -3.60 -7.19
C ILE A 6 1.48 -3.18 -6.35
N GLY A 7 2.38 -2.42 -6.97
CA GLY A 7 3.49 -1.77 -6.28
C GLY A 7 3.03 -0.45 -5.69
N ILE A 8 3.37 -0.19 -4.43
CA ILE A 8 3.08 1.06 -3.74
C ILE A 8 4.40 1.67 -3.29
N VAL A 9 4.60 2.94 -3.62
CA VAL A 9 5.73 3.73 -3.11
C VAL A 9 5.18 4.68 -2.05
N PRO A 10 5.29 4.34 -0.75
CA PRO A 10 4.86 5.22 0.29
C PRO A 10 5.80 6.42 0.41
N LEU A 11 5.27 7.57 0.79
CA LEU A 11 6.10 8.67 1.27
C LEU A 11 6.54 8.34 2.69
N VAL A 12 7.84 8.29 2.92
CA VAL A 12 8.41 8.05 4.25
C VAL A 12 8.70 9.39 4.91
N ASP A 13 8.08 9.65 6.05
CA ASP A 13 8.48 10.72 6.94
C ASP A 13 9.54 10.16 7.89
N ILE A 14 10.80 10.53 7.64
CA ILE A 14 11.97 10.03 8.38
C ILE A 14 11.98 10.60 9.81
N GLU A 15 11.53 11.84 10.01
CA GLU A 15 11.52 12.48 11.33
C GLU A 15 10.48 11.85 12.26
N ARG A 16 9.41 11.30 11.69
CA ARG A 16 8.33 10.62 12.42
C ARG A 16 8.41 9.10 12.39
N GLU A 17 9.44 8.54 11.74
CA GLU A 17 9.58 7.10 11.48
C GLU A 17 8.27 6.47 10.96
N SER A 18 7.53 7.22 10.14
CA SER A 18 6.15 6.89 9.78
C SER A 18 5.93 6.95 8.27
N TYR A 19 5.18 5.96 7.77
CA TYR A 19 4.69 6.01 6.40
C TYR A 19 3.55 7.02 6.31
N TRP A 20 3.76 8.06 5.50
CA TRP A 20 2.72 9.01 5.19
C TRP A 20 1.79 8.41 4.16
N MET A 21 0.78 7.70 4.67
CA MET A 21 -0.36 7.23 3.91
C MET A 21 -1.65 7.65 4.61
N LEU A 22 -2.66 7.97 3.80
CA LEU A 22 -3.99 8.26 4.32
C LEU A 22 -4.48 7.05 5.14
N PRO A 23 -5.01 7.26 6.37
CA PRO A 23 -5.61 6.18 7.14
C PRO A 23 -6.64 5.42 6.30
N GLY A 24 -6.48 4.09 6.21
CA GLY A 24 -7.38 3.24 5.43
C GLY A 24 -7.04 3.09 3.95
N TYR A 25 -5.99 3.75 3.43
CA TYR A 25 -5.54 3.58 2.03
C TYR A 25 -5.29 2.10 1.69
N MET A 26 -4.56 1.39 2.56
CA MET A 26 -4.29 -0.04 2.36
C MET A 26 -5.54 -0.91 2.41
N LYS A 27 -6.44 -0.63 3.36
CA LYS A 27 -7.73 -1.30 3.45
C LYS A 27 -8.57 -1.06 2.20
N GLY A 28 -8.49 0.12 1.59
CA GLY A 28 -9.16 0.43 0.34
C GLY A 28 -8.63 -0.40 -0.83
N ILE A 29 -7.31 -0.61 -0.90
CA ILE A 29 -6.68 -1.45 -1.92
C ILE A 29 -7.04 -2.93 -1.71
N GLU A 30 -7.02 -3.42 -0.47
CA GLU A 30 -7.45 -4.78 -0.14
C GLU A 30 -8.93 -5.02 -0.46
N GLN A 31 -9.80 -4.03 -0.25
CA GLN A 31 -11.22 -4.11 -0.60
C GLN A 31 -11.47 -4.04 -2.12
N ALA A 32 -10.58 -3.37 -2.87
CA ALA A 32 -10.73 -3.22 -4.32
C ALA A 32 -10.47 -4.52 -5.10
N GLY A 33 -9.92 -5.58 -4.46
CA GLY A 33 -9.84 -6.93 -5.03
C GLY A 33 -8.78 -7.83 -4.40
N GLU A 34 -8.64 -9.05 -4.93
CA GLU A 34 -7.66 -10.06 -4.45
C GLU A 34 -6.22 -9.77 -4.92
N PHE A 35 -5.72 -8.55 -4.72
CA PHE A 35 -4.37 -8.16 -5.11
C PHE A 35 -3.37 -8.47 -3.99
N ARG A 36 -2.14 -8.85 -4.37
CA ARG A 36 -1.03 -8.94 -3.41
C ARG A 36 -0.34 -7.58 -3.38
N LEU A 37 -0.36 -6.93 -2.21
CA LEU A 37 0.47 -5.75 -1.96
C LEU A 37 1.94 -6.16 -1.79
N CYS A 38 2.83 -5.47 -2.49
CA CYS A 38 4.27 -5.54 -2.27
C CYS A 38 4.78 -4.14 -1.96
N PHE A 39 5.56 -4.03 -0.88
CA PHE A 39 6.27 -2.81 -0.51
C PHE A 39 7.70 -2.89 -1.05
N HIS A 40 8.19 -1.81 -1.66
CA HIS A 40 9.58 -1.67 -2.08
C HIS A 40 10.21 -0.48 -1.39
#